data_AF-A0A353GU71-F1
#
_entry.id   AF-A0A353GU71-F1
#
_cell.length_a   1.000
_cell.length_b   1.000
_cell.length_c   1.000
_cell.angle_alpha   90.00
_cell.angle_beta   90.00
_cell.angle_gamma   90.00
#
_symmetry.space_group_name_H-M   'P 1'
#
loop_
_entity.id
_entity.type
_entity.pdbx_description
1 polymer ?
#
loop_
_entity_poly.entity_id
_entity_poly.type
_entity_poly.pdbx_seq_one_letter_code
_entity_poly.pdbx_strand_id
1 'polypeptide(L)' 'EVKNIRYFASQPWPFPDSLMVAFIAEYGGGEIKVDGEEIVEAGWYSAENLPTIPGKISVARKLIDWFREHYCR' A
#
# COMPACT_ATOMS: atom_id res chain seq x y z
N GLU A 1 -7.92 -5.51 -11.18
CA GLU A 1 -6.83 -5.07 -12.08
C GLU A 1 -6.24 -3.74 -11.62
N VAL A 2 -4.96 -3.51 -11.92
CA VAL A 2 -4.24 -2.26 -11.63
C VAL A 2 -3.60 -1.72 -12.90
N LYS A 3 -3.37 -0.41 -12.96
CA LYS A 3 -2.72 0.29 -14.08
C LYS A 3 -1.74 1.35 -13.56
N ASN A 4 -0.97 1.94 -14.47
CA ASN A 4 -0.04 3.04 -14.17
C ASN A 4 0.91 2.72 -13.00
N ILE A 5 1.46 1.49 -13.02
CA ILE A 5 2.40 1.00 -12.01
C ILE A 5 3.68 1.84 -12.11
N ARG A 6 4.07 2.47 -11.00
CA ARG A 6 5.26 3.32 -10.90
C ARG A 6 6.11 2.87 -9.74
N TYR A 7 7.39 2.69 -9.99
CA TYR A 7 8.37 2.43 -8.93
C TYR A 7 8.39 3.61 -7.94
N PHE A 8 8.44 3.29 -6.65
CA PHE A 8 8.49 4.28 -5.59
C PHE A 8 9.82 4.22 -4.83
N ALA A 9 10.13 3.08 -4.22
CA ALA A 9 11.33 2.91 -3.39
C ALA A 9 11.65 1.43 -3.17
N SER A 10 12.82 1.14 -2.63
CA SER A 10 13.18 -0.17 -2.11
C SER A 10 13.60 -0.09 -0.65
N GLN A 11 13.26 -1.09 0.15
CA GLN A 11 13.70 -1.21 1.54
C GLN A 11 14.21 -2.64 1.83
N PRO A 12 15.42 -2.81 2.40
CA PRO A 12 15.86 -4.10 2.88
C PRO A 12 14.97 -4.59 4.02
N TRP A 13 14.60 -5.87 3.98
CA TRP A 13 13.74 -6.53 4.95
C TRP A 13 14.44 -7.80 5.47
N PRO A 14 15.03 -7.75 6.68
CA PRO A 14 15.99 -8.75 7.15
C PRO A 14 15.34 -10.07 7.65
N PHE A 15 14.09 -10.37 7.27
CA PHE A 15 13.41 -11.59 7.69
C PHE A 15 12.58 -12.16 6.52
N PRO A 16 13.00 -13.28 5.88
CA PRO A 16 14.23 -14.05 6.11
C PRO A 16 15.49 -13.40 5.51
N ASP A 17 15.44 -12.82 4.31
CA ASP A 17 16.50 -12.03 3.66
C ASP A 17 15.89 -11.47 2.36
N SER A 18 15.13 -10.38 2.46
CA SER A 18 14.32 -9.89 1.35
C SER A 18 14.57 -8.41 1.05
N LEU A 19 14.29 -8.01 -0.20
CA LEU A 19 14.24 -6.62 -0.62
C LEU A 19 12.79 -6.29 -0.96
N MET A 20 12.14 -5.46 -0.16
CA MET A 20 10.82 -4.94 -0.50
C MET A 20 10.97 -3.89 -1.58
N VAL A 21 10.30 -4.08 -2.71
CA VAL A 21 10.23 -3.10 -3.80
C VAL A 21 8.82 -2.53 -3.84
N ALA A 22 8.70 -1.26 -3.48
CA ALA A 22 7.44 -0.56 -3.36
C ALA A 22 7.05 0.10 -4.69
N PHE A 23 5.78 -0.02 -5.03
CA PHE A 23 5.17 0.60 -6.20
C PHE A 23 3.90 1.34 -5.81
N ILE A 24 3.58 2.37 -6.59
CA ILE A 24 2.26 3.00 -6.59
C ILE A 24 1.55 2.56 -7.86
N ALA A 25 0.25 2.31 -7.76
CA ALA A 25 -0.59 1.96 -8.90
C ALA A 25 -1.97 2.60 -8.77
N GLU A 26 -2.68 2.68 -9.89
CA GLU A 26 -4.06 3.13 -9.95
C GLU A 26 -4.99 1.93 -10.14
N TYR A 27 -6.21 2.05 -9.59
CA TYR A 27 -7.25 1.05 -9.81
C TYR A 27 -7.61 0.95 -11.30
N GLY A 28 -7.54 -0.26 -11.84
CA GLY A 28 -7.80 -0.57 -13.25
C GLY A 28 -9.19 -1.15 -13.51
N GLY A 29 -9.82 -1.79 -12.52
CA GLY A 29 -11.12 -2.45 -12.66
C GLY A 29 -11.26 -3.70 -11.77
N GLY A 30 -12.48 -4.24 -11.63
CA GLY A 30 -12.80 -5.43 -10.82
C GLY A 30 -13.57 -5.13 -9.53
N GLU A 31 -13.49 -6.04 -8.56
CA GLU A 31 -14.10 -5.91 -7.24
C GLU A 31 -13.13 -6.44 -6.18
N ILE A 32 -13.19 -5.92 -4.96
CA ILE A 32 -12.41 -6.48 -3.84
C ILE A 32 -12.95 -7.88 -3.54
N LYS A 33 -12.07 -8.88 -3.59
CA LYS A 33 -12.36 -10.26 -3.18
C LYS A 33 -11.17 -10.77 -2.38
N VAL A 34 -11.35 -10.86 -1.06
CA VAL A 34 -10.35 -11.45 -0.16
C VAL A 34 -10.50 -12.97 -0.14
N ASP A 35 -9.38 -13.68 0.00
CA ASP A 35 -9.38 -15.15 0.10
C ASP A 35 -9.73 -15.66 1.51
N GLY A 36 -9.52 -14.84 2.54
CA GLY A 36 -9.72 -15.20 3.94
C GLY A 36 -8.60 -16.05 4.56
N GLU A 37 -7.56 -16.40 3.79
CA GLU A 37 -6.39 -17.17 4.26
C GLU A 37 -5.17 -16.26 4.45
N GLU A 38 -4.83 -15.46 3.43
CA GLU A 38 -3.73 -14.48 3.48
C GLU A 38 -4.25 -13.13 4.00
N ILE A 39 -5.39 -12.69 3.49
CA ILE A 39 -5.99 -11.39 3.84
C ILE A 39 -7.37 -11.61 4.42
N VAL A 40 -7.55 -11.18 5.66
CA VAL A 40 -8.83 -11.32 6.40
C VAL A 40 -9.84 -10.24 6.00
N GLU A 41 -9.37 -9.01 5.74
CA GLU A 41 -10.23 -7.87 5.41
C GLU A 41 -9.49 -6.91 4.46
N ALA A 42 -10.24 -6.32 3.51
CA ALA A 42 -9.75 -5.28 2.62
C ALA A 42 -10.86 -4.28 2.30
N GLY A 43 -10.49 -3.01 2.18
CA GLY A 43 -11.43 -1.92 1.92
C GLY A 43 -10.76 -0.74 1.21
N TRP A 44 -11.60 0.12 0.63
CA TRP A 44 -11.16 1.40 0.07
C TRP A 44 -11.24 2.48 1.14
N TYR A 45 -10.18 3.27 1.28
CA TYR A 45 -10.07 4.34 2.27
C TYR A 45 -9.69 5.65 1.60
N SER A 46 -10.25 6.76 2.08
CA SER A 46 -9.83 8.09 1.64
C SER A 46 -8.56 8.52 2.36
N ALA A 47 -7.82 9.46 1.78
CA ALA A 47 -6.60 10.01 2.38
C ALA A 47 -6.82 10.69 3.75
N GLU A 48 -8.06 11.14 4.00
CA GLU A 48 -8.49 11.82 5.22
C GLU A 48 -8.99 10.85 6.30
N ASN A 49 -9.42 9.64 5.91
CA ASN A 49 -10.05 8.68 6.80
C ASN A 49 -9.40 7.29 6.64
N LEU A 50 -8.20 7.16 7.19
CA LEU A 50 -7.43 5.91 7.20
C LEU A 50 -7.64 5.15 8.52
N PRO A 51 -7.60 3.81 8.50
CA PRO A 51 -7.63 3.00 9.72
C PRO A 51 -6.28 3.10 10.45
N THR A 52 -6.04 2.21 11.42
CA THR A 52 -4.71 2.05 12.01
C THR A 52 -3.70 1.67 10.91
N ILE A 53 -2.66 2.49 10.74
CA ILE A 53 -1.62 2.31 9.72
C ILE A 53 -0.27 1.92 10.34
N PRO A 54 0.65 1.31 9.56
CA PRO A 54 1.95 0.86 10.06
C PRO A 54 2.84 1.98 10.63
N GLY A 55 3.87 1.58 11.38
CA GLY A 55 4.87 2.49 11.96
C GLY A 55 5.74 3.19 10.90
N LYS A 56 6.22 4.40 11.23
CA LYS A 56 6.92 5.36 10.33
C LYS A 56 8.20 4.84 9.65
N ILE A 57 8.80 3.76 10.15
CA ILE A 57 10.05 3.23 9.60
C ILE A 57 9.79 2.44 8.30
N SER A 58 8.62 1.81 8.17
CA SER A 58 8.32 0.90 7.06
C SER A 58 8.04 1.61 5.72
N VAL A 59 8.40 0.96 4.61
CA VAL A 59 8.08 1.43 3.25
C VAL A 59 6.58 1.44 3.01
N ALA A 60 5.83 0.54 3.66
CA ALA A 60 4.37 0.55 3.68
C ALA A 60 3.84 1.88 4.22
N ARG A 61 4.40 2.36 5.34
CA ARG A 61 4.02 3.66 5.91
C ARG A 61 4.43 4.82 5.00
N LYS A 62 5.61 4.77 4.36
CA LYS A 62 6.04 5.79 3.39
C LYS A 62 5.09 5.89 2.18
N LEU A 63 4.59 4.75 1.67
CA LEU A 63 3.58 4.74 0.60
C LEU A 63 2.28 5.41 1.02
N ILE A 64 1.80 5.11 2.23
CA ILE A 64 0.57 5.69 2.77
C ILE A 64 0.73 7.19 3.01
N ASP A 65 1.84 7.63 3.61
CA ASP A 65 2.10 9.05 3.84
C ASP A 65 2.19 9.82 2.51
N TRP A 66 2.88 9.26 1.49
CA TRP A 66 2.88 9.82 0.13
C TRP A 66 1.46 9.97 -0.44
N PHE A 67 0.61 8.94 -0.29
CA PHE A 67 -0.78 8.99 -0.74
C PHE A 67 -1.56 10.12 -0.05
N ARG A 68 -1.36 10.30 1.26
CA ARG A 68 -2.00 11.40 2.00
C ARG A 68 -1.54 12.75 1.50
N GLU A 69 -0.24 12.94 1.35
CA GLU A 69 0.34 14.21 0.89
C GLU A 69 -0.16 14.63 -0.51
N HIS A 70 -0.51 13.66 -1.37
CA HIS A 70 -0.95 13.92 -2.74
C HIS A 70 -2.47 14.05 -2.90
N TYR A 71 -3.26 13.46 -1.99
CA TYR A 71 -4.71 13.34 -2.16
C TYR A 71 -5.55 13.81 -0.96
N CYS A 72 -4.94 14.15 0.18
CA CYS A 72 -5.61 14.89 1.24
C CYS A 72 -5.79 16.34 0.77
N ARG A 73 -7.02 16.85 0.78
CA ARG A 73 -7.29 18.24 0.41
C ARG A 73 -7.28 19.15 1.64
#